data_AF-A0A820EVF9-F1
#
_entry.id   AF-A0A820EVF9-F1
#
_cell.length_a   1.000
_cell.length_b   1.000
_cell.length_c   1.000
_cell.angle_alpha   90.00
_cell.angle_beta   90.00
_cell.angle_gamma   90.00
#
_symmetry.space_group_name_H-M   'P 1'
#
loop_
_entity.id
_entity.type
_entity.pdbx_description
1 polymer ?
#
loop_
_entity_poly.entity_id
_entity_poly.type
_entity_poly.pdbx_seq_one_letter_code
_entity_poly.pdbx_strand_id
1 'polypeptide(L)'
;VFVNIIQTLLTRAVRYSSTFETFNYERRSIKLMLLYNGYPSSFIDHQFHNFFNEFIYATSVLSFIENEQQFILLRQEILGQPTPQQSQTASRATTADVDNDQTDVTAETTSRESVAKIQKKPISYADRLFLHYTHEKRFEPFKRNMHRVYQNVFKNTPAMDLRLIVGNRNRRDAKNELIRKRPKRSLLQCKQIQNKYKKMLERRKQNKKSVSTNVQTNNT
;
A
#
# COMPACT_ATOMS: atom_id res chain seq x y z
N VAL A 1 -7.82 0.74 -1.99
CA VAL A 1 -6.89 1.03 -0.87
C VAL A 1 -5.66 1.71 -1.46
N PHE A 2 -5.46 3.00 -1.21
CA PHE A 2 -4.20 3.65 -1.60
C PHE A 2 -3.13 3.14 -0.64
N VAL A 3 -2.20 2.34 -1.15
CA VAL A 3 -1.07 1.85 -0.36
C VAL A 3 -0.19 3.05 -0.03
N ASN A 4 -0.01 3.34 1.26
CA ASN A 4 0.88 4.40 1.71
C ASN A 4 2.32 4.00 1.35
N ILE A 5 2.84 4.61 0.28
CA ILE A 5 4.15 4.29 -0.29
C ILE A 5 5.27 4.42 0.76
N ILE A 6 5.15 5.39 1.68
CA ILE A 6 6.15 5.63 2.73
C ILE A 6 6.14 4.48 3.74
N GLN A 7 4.97 4.08 4.23
CA GLN A 7 4.85 2.93 5.13
C GLN A 7 5.40 1.65 4.47
N THR A 8 5.12 1.43 3.18
CA THR A 8 5.61 0.26 2.46
C THR A 8 7.14 0.27 2.34
N LEU A 9 7.73 1.42 2.02
CA LEU A 9 9.19 1.56 1.92
C LEU A 9 9.87 1.35 3.28
N LEU A 10 9.32 1.92 4.35
CA LEU A 10 9.86 1.76 5.70
C LEU A 10 9.71 0.32 6.21
N THR A 11 8.55 -0.31 6.01
CA THR A 11 8.34 -1.73 6.35
C THR A 11 9.35 -2.61 5.61
N ARG A 12 9.58 -2.32 4.33
CA ARG A 12 10.59 -3.02 3.53
C ARG A 12 11.98 -2.83 4.10
N ALA A 13 12.37 -1.60 4.42
CA ALA A 13 13.66 -1.30 5.03
C ALA A 13 13.88 -2.12 6.31
N VAL A 14 12.90 -2.14 7.22
CA VAL A 14 13.00 -2.91 8.46
C VAL A 14 13.18 -4.41 8.20
N ARG A 15 12.42 -4.99 7.27
CA ARG A 15 12.50 -6.44 6.98
C ARG A 15 13.85 -6.86 6.41
N TYR A 16 14.41 -6.06 5.50
CA TYR A 16 15.63 -6.42 4.76
C TYR A 16 16.92 -5.94 5.41
N SER A 17 16.86 -5.00 6.36
CA SER A 17 18.02 -4.62 7.15
C SER A 17 18.33 -5.68 8.21
N SER A 18 19.59 -6.07 8.30
CA SER A 18 20.10 -7.00 9.30
C SER A 18 20.58 -6.31 10.58
N THR A 19 20.94 -5.03 10.49
CA THR A 19 21.48 -4.22 11.58
C THR A 19 20.80 -2.85 11.64
N PHE A 20 20.82 -2.19 12.79
CA PHE A 20 20.29 -0.83 12.93
C PHE A 20 20.99 0.19 12.03
N GLU A 21 22.29 0.02 11.79
CA GLU A 21 23.06 0.91 10.92
C GLU A 21 22.60 0.81 9.47
N THR A 22 22.45 -0.42 8.95
CA THR A 22 21.94 -0.64 7.58
C THR A 22 20.50 -0.13 7.43
N PHE A 23 19.68 -0.27 8.47
CA PHE A 23 18.35 0.32 8.52
C PHE A 23 18.39 1.86 8.48
N ASN A 24 19.28 2.49 9.24
CA ASN A 24 19.42 3.94 9.24
C ASN A 24 19.87 4.49 7.89
N TYR A 25 20.78 3.80 7.23
CA TYR A 25 21.20 4.13 5.87
C TYR A 25 20.02 4.08 4.90
N GLU A 26 19.26 2.98 4.89
CA GLU A 26 18.08 2.82 4.03
C GLU A 26 17.01 3.87 4.35
N ARG A 27 16.76 4.16 5.64
CA ARG A 27 15.82 5.21 6.09
C ARG A 27 16.20 6.59 5.53
N ARG A 28 17.49 6.96 5.59
CA ARG A 28 18.01 8.22 5.03
C ARG A 28 17.88 8.24 3.50
N SER A 29 18.21 7.13 2.85
CA SER A 29 18.06 6.94 1.40
C SER A 29 16.60 7.13 0.95
N ILE A 30 15.63 6.51 1.65
CA ILE A 30 14.20 6.68 1.39
C ILE A 30 13.79 8.15 1.55
N LYS A 31 14.23 8.83 2.63
CA LYS A 31 13.91 10.25 2.85
C LYS A 31 14.43 11.12 1.72
N LEU A 32 15.69 10.93 1.31
CA LEU A 32 16.29 11.65 0.19
C LEU A 32 15.53 11.37 -1.11
N MET A 33 15.25 10.11 -1.42
CA MET A 33 14.47 9.72 -2.60
C MET A 33 13.11 10.44 -2.64
N LEU A 34 12.39 10.49 -1.52
CA LEU A 34 11.10 11.19 -1.45
C LEU A 34 11.26 12.71 -1.66
N LEU A 35 12.30 13.31 -1.08
CA LEU A 35 12.61 14.73 -1.30
C LEU A 35 12.90 15.03 -2.78
N TYR A 36 13.73 14.21 -3.44
CA TYR A 36 14.01 14.33 -4.88
C TYR A 36 12.75 14.17 -5.74
N ASN A 37 11.79 13.36 -5.29
CA ASN A 37 10.48 13.23 -5.93
C ASN A 37 9.49 14.36 -5.58
N GLY A 38 9.96 15.42 -4.91
CA GLY A 38 9.18 16.63 -4.62
C GLY A 38 8.12 16.46 -3.53
N TYR A 39 8.28 15.48 -2.63
CA TYR A 39 7.45 15.37 -1.44
C TYR A 39 7.86 16.45 -0.42
N PRO A 40 6.91 17.17 0.21
CA PRO A 40 7.25 18.15 1.25
C PRO A 40 7.94 17.47 2.44
N SER A 41 9.04 18.04 2.94
CA SER A 41 9.76 17.44 4.09
C SER A 41 8.86 17.22 5.30
N SER A 42 8.01 18.19 5.63
CA SER A 42 7.09 18.08 6.77
C SER A 42 6.10 16.93 6.63
N PHE A 43 5.66 16.62 5.41
CA PHE A 43 4.83 15.46 5.13
C PHE A 43 5.60 14.15 5.31
N ILE A 44 6.83 14.08 4.80
CA ILE A 44 7.70 12.90 4.97
C ILE A 44 7.94 12.64 6.46
N ASP A 45 8.34 13.67 7.20
CA ASP A 45 8.62 13.57 8.64
C ASP A 45 7.37 13.15 9.43
N HIS A 46 6.20 13.67 9.06
CA HIS A 46 4.93 13.24 9.66
C HIS A 46 4.63 11.76 9.39
N GLN A 47 4.85 11.28 8.16
CA GLN A 47 4.58 9.88 7.81
C GLN A 47 5.58 8.92 8.46
N PHE A 48 6.85 9.30 8.56
CA PHE A 48 7.86 8.54 9.29
C PHE A 48 7.48 8.47 10.77
N HIS A 49 7.08 9.60 11.36
CA HIS A 49 6.65 9.65 12.75
C HIS A 49 5.41 8.77 13.01
N ASN A 50 4.40 8.84 12.15
CA ASN A 50 3.21 7.98 12.28
C ASN A 50 3.57 6.50 12.17
N PHE A 51 4.45 6.14 11.24
CA PHE A 51 4.94 4.77 11.12
C PHE A 51 5.61 4.31 12.42
N PHE A 52 6.54 5.08 12.98
CA PHE A 52 7.22 4.66 14.20
C PHE A 52 6.28 4.63 15.42
N ASN A 53 5.32 5.54 15.53
CA ASN A 53 4.34 5.52 16.63
C ASN A 53 3.40 4.30 16.58
N GLU A 54 3.20 3.70 15.41
CA GLU A 54 2.36 2.51 15.26
C GLU A 54 2.99 1.27 15.92
N PHE A 55 4.32 1.20 15.97
CA PHE A 55 5.06 0.04 16.47
C PHE A 55 5.82 0.30 17.78
N ILE A 56 6.26 1.54 18.00
CA ILE A 56 6.91 1.95 19.24
C ILE A 56 5.79 2.37 20.18
N TYR A 57 5.34 1.42 21.02
CA TYR A 57 4.32 1.63 22.05
C TYR A 57 4.58 2.88 22.92
N ALA A 58 3.50 3.40 23.50
CA ALA A 58 3.36 4.69 24.20
C ALA A 58 4.36 4.99 25.35
N THR A 59 5.20 4.03 25.75
CA THR A 59 6.18 4.19 26.84
C THR A 59 7.45 4.91 26.41
N SER A 60 7.78 4.96 25.11
CA SER A 60 8.89 5.78 24.62
C SER A 60 8.43 7.19 24.29
N VAL A 61 8.93 8.18 25.03
CA VAL A 61 8.75 9.61 24.73
C VAL A 61 9.42 9.98 23.38
N LEU A 62 10.35 9.15 22.92
CA LEU A 62 11.12 9.35 21.70
C LEU A 62 10.52 8.52 20.57
N SER A 63 10.01 9.23 19.57
CA SER A 63 9.41 8.65 18.35
C SER A 63 10.45 8.18 17.33
N PHE A 64 11.65 7.89 17.78
CA PHE A 64 12.77 7.50 16.95
C PHE A 64 13.44 6.28 17.56
N ILE A 65 13.86 5.36 16.69
CA ILE A 65 14.74 4.28 17.08
C ILE A 65 16.13 4.87 17.24
N GLU A 66 16.70 4.71 18.42
CA GLU A 66 18.02 5.25 18.80
C GLU A 66 19.07 4.15 18.97
N ASN A 67 18.65 2.91 19.19
CA ASN A 67 19.55 1.80 19.45
C ASN A 67 19.14 0.50 18.74
N GLU A 68 20.08 -0.45 18.70
CA GLU A 68 19.90 -1.77 18.07
C GLU A 68 18.77 -2.58 18.72
N GLN A 69 18.60 -2.49 20.04
CA GLN A 69 17.57 -3.24 20.77
C GLN A 69 16.16 -2.83 20.33
N GLN A 70 15.89 -1.52 20.24
CA GLN A 70 14.63 -0.98 19.73
C GLN A 70 14.38 -1.39 18.28
N PHE A 71 15.44 -1.45 17.45
CA PHE A 71 15.34 -1.92 16.07
C PHE A 71 14.98 -3.40 16.00
N ILE A 72 15.61 -4.25 16.81
CA ILE A 72 15.32 -5.69 16.86
C ILE A 72 13.85 -5.93 17.24
N LEU A 73 13.35 -5.22 18.27
CA LEU A 73 11.94 -5.32 18.68
C LEU A 73 10.99 -4.89 17.56
N LEU A 74 11.25 -3.76 16.90
CA LEU A 74 10.48 -3.32 15.74
C LEU A 74 10.49 -4.38 14.62
N ARG A 75 11.65 -4.97 14.36
CA ARG A 75 11.84 -5.96 13.30
C ARG A 75 11.06 -7.24 13.60
N GLN A 76 11.08 -7.72 14.84
CA GLN A 76 10.32 -8.89 15.27
C GLN A 76 8.81 -8.65 15.08
N GLU A 77 8.30 -7.50 15.52
CA GLU A 77 6.89 -7.12 15.37
C GLU A 77 6.48 -7.10 13.88
N ILE A 78 7.27 -6.44 13.03
CA ILE A 78 6.99 -6.34 11.60
C ILE A 78 7.11 -7.70 10.89
N LEU A 79 8.04 -8.56 11.29
CA LEU A 79 8.20 -9.89 10.70
C LEU A 79 7.03 -10.82 11.05
N GLY A 80 6.43 -10.67 12.22
CA GLY A 80 5.22 -11.40 12.62
C GLY A 80 3.99 -11.04 11.78
N GLN A 81 3.95 -9.84 11.19
CA GLN A 81 2.85 -9.43 10.34
C GLN A 81 2.92 -10.09 8.95
N PRO A 82 1.82 -10.64 8.42
CA PRO A 82 1.79 -11.16 7.06
C PRO A 82 2.06 -10.06 6.03
N THR A 83 2.86 -10.37 5.03
CA THR A 83 3.04 -9.46 3.88
C THR A 83 1.72 -9.28 3.13
N PRO A 84 1.52 -8.17 2.40
CA PRO A 84 0.30 -7.97 1.61
C PRO A 84 -0.01 -9.12 0.63
N GLN A 85 1.04 -9.77 0.09
CA GLN A 85 0.88 -10.97 -0.74
C GLN A 85 0.40 -12.17 0.08
N GLN A 86 1.00 -12.42 1.24
CA GLN A 86 0.56 -13.48 2.15
C GLN A 86 -0.89 -13.24 2.61
N SER A 87 -1.25 -12.01 2.99
CA SER A 87 -2.63 -11.67 3.37
C SER A 87 -3.60 -11.90 2.21
N GLN A 88 -3.23 -11.54 0.97
CA GLN A 88 -4.07 -11.81 -0.20
C GLN A 88 -4.21 -13.31 -0.48
N THR A 89 -3.12 -14.09 -0.38
CA THR A 89 -3.17 -15.55 -0.56
C THR A 89 -4.04 -16.20 0.51
N ALA A 90 -3.88 -15.81 1.78
CA ALA A 90 -4.72 -16.30 2.88
C ALA A 90 -6.20 -15.94 2.68
N SER A 91 -6.49 -14.72 2.21
CA SER A 91 -7.87 -14.30 1.87
C SER A 91 -8.46 -15.08 0.70
N ARG A 92 -7.62 -15.51 -0.26
CA ARG A 92 -8.04 -16.33 -1.40
C ARG A 92 -8.28 -17.79 -1.01
N ALA A 93 -7.43 -18.35 -0.14
CA ALA A 93 -7.62 -19.70 0.37
C ALA A 93 -8.93 -19.80 1.17
N THR A 94 -9.14 -18.88 2.11
CA THR A 94 -10.38 -18.82 2.91
C THR A 94 -11.65 -18.63 2.08
N THR A 95 -11.59 -17.93 0.94
CA THR A 95 -12.74 -17.82 0.05
C THR A 95 -12.97 -19.08 -0.78
N ALA A 96 -11.92 -19.82 -1.16
CA ALA A 96 -12.05 -21.08 -1.86
C ALA A 96 -12.61 -22.20 -0.97
N ASP A 97 -12.28 -22.21 0.33
CA ASP A 97 -12.79 -23.23 1.26
C ASP A 97 -14.30 -23.09 1.51
N VAL A 98 -14.83 -21.86 1.55
CA VAL A 98 -16.27 -21.60 1.74
C VAL A 98 -17.11 -22.07 0.55
N ASP A 99 -16.57 -21.99 -0.67
CA ASP A 99 -17.29 -22.40 -1.88
C ASP A 99 -17.31 -23.93 -2.06
N ASN A 100 -16.50 -24.70 -1.31
CA ASN A 100 -16.39 -26.15 -1.44
C ASN A 100 -17.33 -26.94 -0.50
N ASP A 101 -17.99 -26.28 0.45
CA ASP A 101 -18.87 -26.91 1.45
C ASP A 101 -20.36 -26.85 1.09
N GLN A 102 -20.69 -26.38 -0.12
CA GLN A 102 -22.06 -26.40 -0.66
C GLN A 102 -22.31 -27.69 -1.44
N THR A 103 -22.38 -28.81 -0.72
CA THR A 103 -23.02 -30.04 -1.23
C THR A 103 -24.38 -30.23 -0.54
N ASP A 104 -25.42 -30.25 -1.37
CA ASP A 104 -26.77 -30.77 -1.11
C ASP A 104 -27.50 -30.38 0.18
N VAL A 105 -28.24 -29.26 0.14
CA VAL A 105 -29.59 -29.22 0.72
C VAL A 105 -30.55 -28.49 -0.22
N THR A 106 -31.50 -29.27 -0.72
CA THR A 106 -32.61 -28.93 -1.61
C THR A 106 -33.65 -28.05 -0.89
N ALA A 107 -34.19 -27.04 -1.60
CA ALA A 107 -35.52 -26.39 -1.50
C ALA A 107 -36.10 -26.06 -0.09
N GLU A 108 -36.59 -24.86 0.24
CA GLU A 108 -37.67 -24.11 -0.41
C GLU A 108 -37.89 -22.76 0.32
N THR A 109 -38.39 -21.75 -0.41
CA THR A 109 -39.28 -20.66 0.06
C THR A 109 -38.76 -19.61 1.06
N THR A 110 -38.54 -18.37 0.58
CA THR A 110 -39.48 -17.23 0.75
C THR A 110 -38.75 -15.92 0.45
N SER A 111 -39.21 -15.24 -0.58
CA SER A 111 -38.78 -13.93 -1.05
C SER A 111 -38.94 -12.85 0.02
N ARG A 112 -37.82 -12.22 0.41
CA ARG A 112 -37.82 -10.89 1.03
C ARG A 112 -36.86 -9.98 0.28
N GLU A 113 -37.46 -9.02 -0.43
CA GLU A 113 -36.80 -7.97 -1.18
C GLU A 113 -35.81 -7.23 -0.27
N SER A 114 -34.52 -7.40 -0.57
CA SER A 114 -33.47 -6.56 0.00
C SER A 114 -32.59 -6.05 -1.12
N VAL A 115 -32.35 -4.75 -1.05
CA VAL A 115 -31.56 -3.90 -1.93
C VAL A 115 -30.40 -4.66 -2.58
N ALA A 116 -30.48 -4.81 -3.90
CA ALA A 116 -29.61 -5.62 -4.74
C ALA A 116 -28.13 -5.24 -4.56
N LYS A 117 -27.45 -5.93 -3.63
CA LYS A 117 -26.02 -6.16 -3.73
C LYS A 117 -25.81 -6.91 -5.04
N ILE A 118 -25.19 -6.25 -6.02
CA ILE A 118 -24.74 -6.88 -7.26
C ILE A 118 -23.83 -8.04 -6.87
N GLN A 119 -24.39 -9.23 -6.77
CA GLN A 119 -23.66 -10.47 -6.57
C GLN A 119 -22.81 -10.63 -7.83
N LYS A 120 -21.50 -10.38 -7.68
CA LYS A 120 -20.56 -10.57 -8.78
C LYS A 120 -20.50 -12.06 -9.04
N LYS A 121 -21.12 -12.50 -10.15
CA LYS A 121 -20.97 -13.88 -10.63
C LYS A 121 -19.48 -14.27 -10.59
N PRO A 122 -19.14 -15.47 -10.12
CA PRO A 122 -17.77 -15.94 -10.08
C PRO A 122 -17.17 -15.81 -11.48
N ILE A 123 -15.99 -15.20 -11.54
CA ILE A 123 -15.31 -14.91 -12.80
C ILE A 123 -14.76 -16.23 -13.34
N SER A 124 -15.45 -16.83 -14.33
CA SER A 124 -14.91 -17.94 -15.11
C SER A 124 -13.70 -17.46 -15.92
N TYR A 125 -12.57 -18.16 -15.77
CA TYR A 125 -11.35 -17.93 -16.54
C TYR A 125 -11.29 -18.74 -17.84
N ALA A 126 -12.14 -19.77 -17.98
CA ALA A 126 -12.18 -20.64 -19.15
C ALA A 126 -12.49 -19.85 -20.44
N ASP A 127 -13.28 -18.78 -20.33
CA ASP A 127 -13.77 -18.01 -21.48
C ASP A 127 -12.88 -16.78 -21.79
N ARG A 128 -11.61 -16.78 -21.37
CA ARG A 128 -10.73 -15.61 -21.45
C ARG A 128 -9.36 -15.95 -22.01
N LEU A 129 -8.95 -15.19 -23.02
CA LEU A 129 -7.59 -15.26 -23.58
C LEU A 129 -6.78 -14.06 -23.08
N PHE A 130 -5.72 -14.30 -22.33
CA PHE A 130 -4.85 -13.25 -21.81
C PHE A 130 -3.61 -13.06 -22.68
N LEU A 131 -3.47 -11.88 -23.29
CA LEU A 131 -2.27 -11.48 -24.00
C LEU A 131 -1.55 -10.39 -23.21
N HIS A 132 -0.33 -10.68 -22.76
CA HIS A 132 0.51 -9.69 -22.07
C HIS A 132 1.63 -9.22 -23.00
N TYR A 133 1.82 -7.91 -23.10
CA TYR A 133 2.95 -7.32 -23.83
C TYR A 133 3.72 -6.34 -22.96
N THR A 134 5.01 -6.17 -23.25
CA THR A 134 5.86 -5.19 -22.57
C THR A 134 5.60 -3.81 -23.17
N HIS A 135 5.25 -2.83 -22.34
CA HIS A 135 5.03 -1.46 -22.84
C HIS A 135 6.27 -0.87 -23.50
N GLU A 136 6.07 -0.32 -24.69
CA GLU A 136 6.99 0.63 -25.32
C GLU A 136 6.15 1.74 -25.95
N LYS A 137 6.67 2.97 -26.01
CA LYS A 137 5.93 4.12 -26.54
C LYS A 137 5.42 3.88 -27.97
N ARG A 138 6.21 3.18 -28.80
CA ARG A 138 5.84 2.75 -30.16
C ARG A 138 4.67 1.74 -30.23
N PHE A 139 4.32 1.13 -29.10
CA PHE A 139 3.22 0.16 -28.97
C PHE A 139 1.98 0.77 -28.31
N GLU A 140 1.86 2.10 -28.26
CA GLU A 140 0.61 2.77 -27.84
C GLU A 140 -0.63 2.25 -28.60
N PRO A 141 -0.64 2.10 -29.94
CA PRO A 141 -1.80 1.57 -30.65
C PRO A 141 -1.90 0.03 -30.59
N PHE A 142 -0.90 -0.66 -30.03
CA PHE A 142 -0.78 -2.12 -30.11
C PHE A 142 -1.99 -2.84 -29.52
N LYS A 143 -2.51 -2.36 -28.39
CA LYS A 143 -3.73 -2.91 -27.78
C LYS A 143 -4.92 -2.87 -28.75
N ARG A 144 -5.14 -1.73 -29.40
CA ARG A 144 -6.22 -1.55 -30.38
C ARG A 144 -6.00 -2.46 -31.59
N ASN A 145 -4.77 -2.54 -32.07
CA ASN A 145 -4.41 -3.38 -33.21
C ASN A 145 -4.64 -4.86 -32.91
N MET A 146 -4.27 -5.35 -31.72
CA MET A 146 -4.48 -6.74 -31.33
C MET A 146 -5.97 -7.10 -31.25
N HIS A 147 -6.81 -6.22 -30.71
CA HIS A 147 -8.26 -6.43 -30.75
C HIS A 147 -8.80 -6.47 -32.19
N ARG A 148 -8.32 -5.59 -33.07
CA ARG A 148 -8.73 -5.56 -34.48
C ARG A 148 -8.30 -6.84 -35.23
N VAL A 149 -7.06 -7.28 -35.03
CA VAL A 149 -6.54 -8.52 -35.60
C VAL A 149 -7.36 -9.72 -35.11
N TYR A 150 -7.62 -9.79 -33.81
CA TYR A 150 -8.42 -10.85 -33.22
C TYR A 150 -9.82 -10.93 -33.83
N GLN A 151 -10.53 -9.79 -33.89
CA GLN A 151 -11.86 -9.72 -34.49
C GLN A 151 -11.87 -10.11 -35.97
N ASN A 152 -10.85 -9.69 -36.73
CA ASN A 152 -10.78 -9.97 -38.16
C ASN A 152 -10.46 -11.44 -38.45
N VAL A 153 -9.51 -12.03 -37.72
CA VAL A 153 -9.03 -13.39 -37.96
C VAL A 153 -10.03 -14.42 -37.42
N PHE A 154 -10.60 -14.18 -36.25
CA PHE A 154 -11.43 -15.17 -35.57
C PHE A 154 -12.94 -14.97 -35.77
N LYS A 155 -13.38 -13.96 -36.54
CA LYS A 155 -14.80 -13.56 -36.68
C LYS A 155 -15.82 -14.70 -36.76
N ASN A 156 -15.46 -15.79 -37.45
CA ASN A 156 -16.34 -16.95 -37.71
C ASN A 156 -15.81 -18.25 -37.10
N THR A 157 -14.96 -18.18 -36.07
CA THR A 157 -14.41 -19.36 -35.38
C THR A 157 -14.90 -19.42 -33.94
N PRO A 158 -14.93 -20.61 -33.31
CA PRO A 158 -15.27 -20.76 -31.88
C PRO A 158 -14.35 -19.96 -30.95
N ALA A 159 -13.18 -19.51 -31.43
CA ALA A 159 -12.30 -18.65 -30.65
C ALA A 159 -12.97 -17.30 -30.29
N MET A 160 -13.98 -16.84 -31.03
CA MET A 160 -14.70 -15.60 -30.69
C MET A 160 -15.51 -15.68 -29.39
N ASP A 161 -15.80 -16.88 -28.91
CA ASP A 161 -16.43 -17.08 -27.60
C ASP A 161 -15.45 -16.73 -26.47
N LEU A 162 -14.14 -16.76 -26.74
CA LEU A 162 -13.11 -16.30 -25.80
C LEU A 162 -13.01 -14.78 -25.82
N ARG A 163 -13.10 -14.18 -24.62
CA ARG A 163 -12.85 -12.76 -24.42
C ARG A 163 -11.34 -12.49 -24.39
N LEU A 164 -10.82 -11.89 -25.46
CA LEU A 164 -9.43 -11.40 -25.48
C LEU A 164 -9.24 -10.24 -24.48
N ILE A 165 -8.28 -10.39 -23.57
CA ILE A 165 -7.82 -9.37 -22.63
C ILE A 165 -6.36 -9.08 -22.95
N VAL A 166 -6.11 -7.92 -23.56
CA VAL A 166 -4.76 -7.43 -23.82
C VAL A 166 -4.31 -6.57 -22.65
N GLY A 167 -3.43 -7.14 -21.83
CA GLY A 167 -2.81 -6.51 -20.68
C GLY A 167 -1.41 -5.98 -21.00
N ASN A 168 -1.03 -4.89 -20.34
CA ASN A 168 0.33 -4.39 -20.39
C ASN A 168 1.09 -4.95 -19.18
N ARG A 169 2.20 -5.64 -19.43
CA ARG A 169 3.12 -6.07 -18.38
C ARG A 169 4.02 -4.89 -18.04
N ASN A 170 3.86 -4.35 -16.83
CA ASN A 170 4.76 -3.32 -16.32
C ASN A 170 6.20 -3.81 -16.44
N ARG A 171 7.04 -3.06 -17.17
CA ARG A 171 8.51 -3.24 -17.09
C ARG A 171 8.91 -3.18 -15.61
N ARG A 172 9.93 -3.94 -15.19
CA ARG A 172 10.53 -3.78 -13.85
C ARG A 172 10.95 -2.32 -13.61
N ASP A 173 11.29 -1.60 -14.67
CA ASP A 173 11.67 -0.18 -14.64
C ASP A 173 10.47 0.79 -14.68
N ALA A 174 9.27 0.31 -15.02
CA ALA A 174 8.03 1.10 -14.91
C ALA A 174 7.63 1.38 -13.45
N LYS A 175 8.34 0.78 -12.48
CA LYS A 175 8.31 1.22 -11.07
C LYS A 175 8.57 2.74 -10.98
N ASN A 176 9.43 3.28 -11.85
CA ASN A 176 9.70 4.71 -11.94
C ASN A 176 8.54 5.51 -12.58
N GLU A 177 7.67 4.89 -13.39
CA GLU A 177 6.47 5.53 -13.93
C GLU A 177 5.31 5.56 -12.93
N LEU A 178 5.16 4.53 -12.09
CA LEU A 178 4.22 4.54 -10.96
C LEU A 178 4.62 5.55 -9.88
N ILE A 179 5.93 5.77 -9.68
CA ILE A 179 6.48 6.82 -8.80
C ILE A 179 6.14 8.23 -9.33
N ARG A 180 5.92 8.40 -10.64
CA ARG A 180 5.59 9.71 -11.25
C ARG A 180 4.14 10.14 -11.09
N LYS A 181 3.21 9.25 -10.70
CA LYS A 181 1.83 9.65 -10.38
C LYS A 181 1.79 10.28 -8.98
N ARG A 182 2.34 11.50 -8.87
CA ARG A 182 2.30 12.34 -7.68
C ARG A 182 0.85 12.36 -7.15
N PRO A 183 0.60 12.16 -5.84
CA PRO A 183 -0.72 12.38 -5.27
C PRO A 183 -1.22 13.77 -5.66
N LYS A 184 -2.53 13.90 -5.94
CA LYS A 184 -3.11 15.18 -6.36
C LYS A 184 -2.63 16.31 -5.43
N ARG A 185 -2.21 17.44 -6.00
CA ARG A 185 -1.64 18.57 -5.26
C ARG A 185 -2.53 19.03 -4.09
N SER A 186 -3.84 18.89 -4.23
CA SER A 186 -4.82 19.14 -3.17
C SER A 186 -4.61 18.29 -1.90
N LEU A 187 -4.19 17.03 -2.06
CA LEU A 187 -3.85 16.15 -0.93
C LEU A 187 -2.55 16.58 -0.24
N LEU A 188 -1.60 17.11 -1.01
CA LEU A 188 -0.31 17.60 -0.49
C LEU A 188 -0.40 19.01 0.11
N GLN A 189 -1.34 19.83 -0.35
CA GLN A 189 -1.58 21.20 0.09
C GLN A 189 -2.78 21.34 1.04
N CYS A 190 -3.34 20.23 1.53
CA CYS A 190 -4.50 20.30 2.40
C CYS A 190 -4.14 21.09 3.67
N LYS A 191 -4.59 22.35 3.74
CA LYS A 191 -4.33 23.28 4.86
C LYS A 191 -4.75 22.69 6.20
N GLN A 192 -5.74 21.79 6.19
CA GLN A 192 -6.19 21.08 7.39
C GLN A 192 -5.08 20.19 7.99
N ILE A 193 -4.34 19.45 7.15
CA ILE A 193 -3.21 18.61 7.60
C ILE A 193 -2.08 19.49 8.13
N GLN A 194 -1.77 20.58 7.42
CA GLN A 194 -0.74 21.54 7.85
C GLN A 194 -1.10 22.20 9.18
N ASN A 195 -2.35 22.63 9.36
CA ASN A 195 -2.84 23.24 10.60
C ASN A 195 -2.84 22.22 11.76
N LYS A 196 -3.21 20.96 11.51
CA LYS A 196 -3.15 19.89 12.51
C LYS A 196 -1.70 19.66 12.98
N TYR A 197 -0.75 19.63 12.04
CA TYR A 197 0.67 19.47 12.35
C TYR A 197 1.24 20.66 13.12
N LYS A 198 0.88 21.89 12.73
CA LYS A 198 1.28 23.12 13.43
C LYS A 198 0.78 23.14 14.88
N LYS A 199 -0.50 22.80 15.11
CA LYS A 199 -1.07 22.67 16.48
C LYS A 199 -0.35 21.60 17.31
N MET A 200 -0.01 20.47 16.71
CA MET A 200 0.72 19.39 17.39
C MET A 200 2.13 19.84 17.81
N LEU A 201 2.85 20.58 16.95
CA LEU A 201 4.16 21.15 17.26
C LEU A 201 4.10 22.18 18.40
N GLU A 202 3.08 23.05 18.40
CA GLU A 202 2.88 24.02 19.48
C GLU A 202 2.62 23.34 20.83
N ARG A 203 1.80 22.29 20.86
CA ARG A 203 1.59 21.47 22.07
C ARG A 203 2.90 20.85 22.58
N ARG A 204 3.76 20.36 21.69
CA ARG A 204 5.08 19.82 22.09
C ARG A 204 6.00 20.88 22.69
N LYS A 205 5.99 22.10 22.15
CA LYS A 205 6.76 23.22 22.71
C LYS A 205 6.25 23.61 24.10
N GLN A 206 4.93 23.62 24.30
CA GLN A 206 4.31 23.89 25.60
C GLN A 206 4.68 22.80 26.62
N ASN A 207 4.56 21.52 26.27
CA ASN A 207 4.92 20.41 27.15
C ASN A 207 6.42 20.41 27.52
N LYS A 208 7.32 20.77 26.58
CA LYS A 208 8.75 20.91 26.91
C LYS A 208 9.02 22.03 27.93
N LYS A 209 8.31 23.15 27.82
CA LYS A 209 8.43 24.27 28.78
C LYS A 209 7.91 23.90 30.17
N SER A 210 6.80 23.17 30.27
CA SER A 210 6.25 22.75 31.56
C SER A 210 7.14 21.72 32.27
N VAL A 211 7.77 20.81 31.52
CA VAL A 211 8.73 19.86 32.08
C VAL A 211 9.98 20.57 32.62
N SER A 212 10.49 21.60 31.93
CA SER A 212 11.66 22.35 32.42
C SER A 212 11.38 23.20 33.66
N THR A 213 10.14 23.68 33.85
CA THR A 213 9.78 24.49 35.04
C THR A 213 9.68 23.62 36.30
N ASN A 214 9.14 22.41 36.20
CA ASN A 214 9.04 21.49 37.34
C ASN A 214 10.39 20.94 37.84
N VAL A 215 11.42 20.90 36.99
CA VAL A 215 12.77 20.48 37.40
C VAL A 215 13.46 21.53 38.27
N GLN A 216 13.13 22.81 38.10
CA GLN A 216 13.73 23.89 38.91
C GLN A 216 13.12 24.00 40.31
N THR A 217 11.84 23.65 40.48
CA THR A 217 11.15 23.73 41.78
C THR A 217 11.54 22.62 42.75
N ASN A 218 12.06 21.49 42.27
CA ASN A 218 12.40 20.33 43.11
C ASN A 218 13.85 20.32 43.61
N ASN A 219 14.63 21.35 43.29
CA ASN A 219 16.04 21.51 43.71
C ASN A 219 16.23 22.69 44.70
N THR A 220 15.15 23.14 45.32
CA THR A 220 15.12 24.14 46.41
C THR A 220 14.47 23.51 47.62
#